data_AF-A0A2D5P2X8-F1
#
_entry.id   AF-A0A2D5P2X8-F1
#
_cell.length_a   1.000
_cell.length_b   1.000
_cell.length_c   1.000
_cell.angle_alpha   90.00
_cell.angle_beta   90.00
_cell.angle_gamma   90.00
#
_symmetry.space_group_name_H-M   'P 1'
#
loop_
_entity.id
_entity.type
_entity.pdbx_description
1 polymer ?
#
loop_
_entity_poly.entity_id
_entity_poly.type
_entity_poly.pdbx_seq_one_letter_code
_entity_poly.pdbx_strand_id
1 'polypeptide(L)'
;MNESNNQIINQLSQRKSIRQFTGQNVSNQALELILKTAQRCPTSINGQQISLVYTKDKEKIKQIAKICGGQMQVETADVFITIVVDFNRTSFAVEQAGEIQQIDKSAEGVLVGAVDAGIMLNAIQISAESLGYGTTAIGAVRNDPEAMIELLNLPTKTFPIVGTTIGFATKEAKEAPLKPRVPLESFAFKDTYNDKKVKDGVLKYEQDMKKYREENNMDYLQSYCTQTATYYKNIYFRKITQNYENQGFAFKD
;
A
#
# COMPACT_ATOMS: atom_id res chain seq x y z
N MET A 1 -8.48 -30.60 -7.00
CA MET A 1 -7.28 -30.17 -6.25
C MET A 1 -7.65 -30.15 -4.78
N ASN A 2 -6.81 -30.68 -3.89
CA ASN A 2 -7.07 -30.55 -2.45
C ASN A 2 -6.95 -29.06 -2.09
N GLU A 3 -8.02 -28.45 -1.59
CA GLU A 3 -8.07 -27.00 -1.34
C GLU A 3 -6.93 -26.53 -0.40
N SER A 4 -6.44 -27.44 0.46
CA SER A 4 -5.35 -27.23 1.40
C SER A 4 -3.93 -27.13 0.80
N ASN A 5 -3.72 -27.49 -0.47
CA ASN A 5 -2.39 -27.48 -1.12
C ASN A 5 -2.21 -26.39 -2.18
N ASN A 6 -3.08 -25.37 -2.22
CA ASN A 6 -2.91 -24.27 -3.16
C ASN A 6 -1.81 -23.30 -2.69
N GLN A 7 -0.76 -23.15 -3.49
CA GLN A 7 0.41 -22.31 -3.17
C GLN A 7 0.04 -20.83 -2.95
N ILE A 8 -0.90 -20.29 -3.74
CA ILE A 8 -1.32 -18.88 -3.64
C ILE A 8 -2.10 -18.64 -2.35
N ILE A 9 -3.04 -19.54 -2.01
CA ILE A 9 -3.79 -19.47 -0.74
C ILE A 9 -2.83 -19.55 0.44
N ASN A 10 -1.88 -20.49 0.40
CA ASN A 10 -0.89 -20.64 1.47
C ASN A 10 -0.01 -19.39 1.61
N GLN A 11 0.47 -18.82 0.50
CA GLN A 11 1.25 -17.58 0.52
C GLN A 11 0.45 -16.42 1.12
N LEU A 12 -0.76 -16.15 0.60
CA LEU A 12 -1.60 -15.06 1.07
C LEU A 12 -1.98 -15.19 2.55
N SER A 13 -2.23 -16.42 3.01
CA SER A 13 -2.60 -16.70 4.40
C SER A 13 -1.44 -16.51 5.38
N GLN A 14 -0.19 -16.63 4.90
CA GLN A 14 1.02 -16.43 5.71
C GLN A 14 1.62 -15.02 5.58
N ARG A 15 0.98 -14.13 4.81
CA ARG A 15 1.46 -12.79 4.52
C ARG A 15 1.68 -11.95 5.78
N LYS A 16 2.87 -11.37 5.90
CA LYS A 16 3.23 -10.41 6.95
C LYS A 16 4.14 -9.31 6.39
N SER A 17 4.05 -8.11 6.95
CA SER A 17 4.91 -6.99 6.55
C SER A 17 6.34 -7.18 7.05
N ILE A 18 7.30 -7.20 6.13
CA ILE A 18 8.74 -7.31 6.42
C ILE A 18 9.34 -5.92 6.53
N ARG A 19 9.89 -5.61 7.71
CA ARG A 19 10.46 -4.29 8.04
C ARG A 19 11.96 -4.33 8.38
N GLN A 20 12.60 -5.48 8.25
CA GLN A 20 14.04 -5.64 8.42
C GLN A 20 14.57 -6.43 7.22
N PHE A 21 15.58 -5.87 6.57
CA PHE A 21 16.15 -6.41 5.34
C PHE A 21 17.64 -6.74 5.54
N THR A 22 18.14 -7.75 4.85
CA THR A 22 19.54 -8.20 4.96
C THR A 22 20.53 -7.31 4.19
N GLY A 23 20.04 -6.39 3.36
CA GLY A 23 20.85 -5.60 2.43
C GLY A 23 21.21 -6.32 1.12
N GLN A 24 20.77 -7.57 0.93
CA GLN A 24 20.96 -8.28 -0.34
C GLN A 24 20.13 -7.64 -1.47
N ASN A 25 20.70 -7.63 -2.67
CA ASN A 25 20.13 -7.01 -3.85
C ASN A 25 19.03 -7.88 -4.50
N VAL A 26 17.87 -7.30 -4.77
CA VAL A 26 16.85 -7.85 -5.67
C VAL A 26 17.40 -7.77 -7.09
N SER A 27 17.33 -8.87 -7.86
CA SER A 27 17.85 -8.86 -9.23
C SER A 27 16.98 -8.01 -10.14
N ASN A 28 17.57 -7.41 -11.18
CA ASN A 28 16.80 -6.60 -12.14
C ASN A 28 15.76 -7.46 -12.89
N GLN A 29 16.08 -8.73 -13.16
CA GLN A 29 15.16 -9.70 -13.77
C GLN A 29 13.94 -9.97 -12.87
N ALA A 30 14.17 -10.14 -11.56
CA ALA A 30 13.07 -10.33 -10.62
C ALA A 30 12.21 -9.08 -10.49
N LEU A 31 12.82 -7.89 -10.42
CA LEU A 31 12.09 -6.63 -10.39
C LEU A 31 11.25 -6.44 -11.66
N GLU A 32 11.81 -6.68 -12.84
CA GLU A 32 11.08 -6.62 -14.10
C GLU A 32 9.90 -7.60 -14.13
N LEU A 33 10.10 -8.83 -13.66
CA LEU A 33 9.03 -9.84 -13.57
C LEU A 33 7.89 -9.38 -12.64
N ILE A 34 8.22 -8.80 -11.47
CA ILE A 34 7.24 -8.25 -10.53
C ILE A 34 6.42 -7.13 -11.19
N LEU A 35 7.09 -6.18 -11.86
CA LEU A 35 6.44 -5.06 -12.52
C LEU A 35 5.52 -5.51 -13.67
N LYS A 36 6.01 -6.43 -14.53
CA LYS A 36 5.20 -7.00 -15.62
C LYS A 36 4.01 -7.80 -15.11
N THR A 37 4.17 -8.53 -14.01
CA THR A 37 3.08 -9.30 -13.39
C THR A 37 2.01 -8.36 -12.85
N ALA A 38 2.40 -7.32 -12.11
CA ALA A 38 1.47 -6.31 -11.60
C ALA A 38 0.71 -5.59 -12.73
N GLN A 39 1.36 -5.27 -13.84
CA GLN A 39 0.73 -4.63 -15.01
C GLN A 39 -0.44 -5.43 -15.60
N ARG A 40 -0.52 -6.75 -15.35
CA ARG A 40 -1.63 -7.59 -15.83
C ARG A 40 -2.90 -7.50 -14.98
N CYS A 41 -2.85 -6.83 -13.84
CA CYS A 41 -4.01 -6.70 -12.97
C CYS A 41 -5.13 -5.84 -13.58
N PRO A 42 -6.39 -6.09 -13.18
CA PRO A 42 -7.51 -5.29 -13.67
C PRO A 42 -7.37 -3.83 -13.22
N THR A 43 -7.86 -2.94 -14.08
CA THR A 43 -8.01 -1.51 -13.80
C THR A 43 -9.39 -1.09 -14.28
N SER A 44 -9.99 -0.10 -13.61
CA SER A 44 -11.29 0.41 -14.05
C SER A 44 -11.24 0.80 -15.52
N ILE A 45 -12.24 0.36 -16.29
CA ILE A 45 -12.39 0.56 -17.74
C ILE A 45 -11.17 0.20 -18.61
N ASN A 46 -10.22 -0.58 -18.09
CA ASN A 46 -8.89 -0.77 -18.69
C ASN A 46 -8.14 0.55 -18.96
N GLY A 47 -8.50 1.62 -18.23
CA GLY A 47 -7.93 2.96 -18.37
C GLY A 47 -6.48 3.02 -17.89
N GLN A 48 -6.06 2.06 -17.06
CA GLN A 48 -4.69 1.94 -16.57
C GLN A 48 -4.19 3.28 -15.98
N GLN A 49 -5.00 3.97 -15.17
CA GLN A 49 -4.66 5.23 -14.50
C GLN A 49 -3.64 5.06 -13.35
N ILE A 50 -2.65 4.19 -13.54
CA ILE A 50 -1.58 3.92 -12.59
C ILE A 50 -0.22 3.95 -13.29
N SER A 51 0.73 4.59 -12.63
CA SER A 51 2.16 4.52 -12.94
C SER A 51 2.95 4.01 -11.73
N LEU A 52 3.99 3.24 -12.00
CA LEU A 52 4.93 2.74 -10.99
C LEU A 52 6.27 3.45 -11.17
N VAL A 53 6.68 4.24 -10.17
CA VAL A 53 8.00 4.86 -10.15
C VAL A 53 8.84 4.11 -9.14
N TYR A 54 9.84 3.36 -9.61
CA TYR A 54 10.70 2.56 -8.75
C TYR A 54 12.15 3.06 -8.75
N THR A 55 12.87 2.79 -7.67
CA THR A 55 14.30 3.09 -7.57
C THR A 55 15.05 2.03 -6.78
N LYS A 56 16.32 1.86 -7.11
CA LYS A 56 17.34 1.11 -6.35
C LYS A 56 18.47 2.01 -5.87
N ASP A 57 18.46 3.28 -6.27
CA ASP A 57 19.42 4.30 -5.84
C ASP A 57 19.26 4.53 -4.33
N LYS A 58 20.33 4.24 -3.58
CA LYS A 58 20.33 4.30 -2.12
C LYS A 58 20.20 5.72 -1.59
N GLU A 59 20.75 6.72 -2.27
CA GLU A 59 20.58 8.12 -1.88
C GLU A 59 19.14 8.57 -2.10
N LYS A 60 18.53 8.17 -3.23
CA LYS A 60 17.11 8.44 -3.48
C LYS A 60 16.20 7.72 -2.47
N ILE A 61 16.49 6.45 -2.14
CA ILE A 61 15.74 5.70 -1.11
C ILE A 61 15.86 6.36 0.26
N LYS A 62 17.04 6.87 0.63
CA LYS A 62 17.24 7.62 1.87
C LYS A 62 16.43 8.91 1.92
N GLN A 63 16.34 9.64 0.81
CA GLN A 63 15.47 10.81 0.68
C GLN A 63 13.98 10.43 0.83
N ILE A 64 13.54 9.35 0.20
CA ILE A 64 12.18 8.80 0.36
C ILE A 64 11.92 8.43 1.82
N ALA A 65 12.88 7.79 2.50
CA ALA A 65 12.75 7.43 3.91
C ALA A 65 12.54 8.67 4.80
N LYS A 66 13.31 9.76 4.55
CA LYS A 66 13.13 11.04 5.24
C LYS A 66 11.74 11.61 5.02
N ILE A 67 11.24 11.66 3.77
CA ILE A 67 9.87 12.10 3.45
C ILE A 67 8.84 11.25 4.20
N CYS A 68 9.06 9.93 4.27
CA CYS A 68 8.21 8.96 4.95
C CYS A 68 8.35 8.95 6.48
N GLY A 69 8.98 9.96 7.09
CA GLY A 69 9.11 10.08 8.54
C GLY A 69 10.26 9.26 9.15
N GLY A 70 11.34 9.03 8.39
CA GLY A 70 12.55 8.35 8.86
C GLY A 70 12.36 6.84 9.07
N GLN A 71 11.48 6.21 8.31
CA GLN A 71 11.19 4.78 8.44
C GLN A 71 12.40 3.93 8.01
N MET A 72 13.06 3.27 8.96
CA MET A 72 14.23 2.41 8.70
C MET A 72 13.96 1.31 7.67
N GLN A 73 12.76 0.75 7.64
CA GLN A 73 12.38 -0.24 6.63
C GLN A 73 12.38 0.31 5.20
N VAL A 74 12.21 1.62 5.02
CA VAL A 74 12.33 2.26 3.72
C VAL A 74 13.80 2.41 3.37
N GLU A 75 14.59 2.99 4.28
CA GLU A 75 16.01 3.27 4.07
C GLU A 75 16.84 2.01 3.79
N THR A 76 16.51 0.90 4.45
CA THR A 76 17.23 -0.38 4.35
C THR A 76 16.70 -1.31 3.25
N ALA A 77 15.62 -0.94 2.55
CA ALA A 77 15.09 -1.74 1.46
C ALA A 77 16.05 -1.78 0.26
N ASP A 78 15.94 -2.83 -0.56
CA ASP A 78 16.71 -2.85 -1.80
C ASP A 78 16.07 -1.99 -2.90
N VAL A 79 14.76 -2.16 -3.06
CA VAL A 79 13.92 -1.44 -4.01
C VAL A 79 12.83 -0.70 -3.25
N PHE A 80 12.54 0.51 -3.69
CA PHE A 80 11.31 1.21 -3.35
C PHE A 80 10.48 1.43 -4.61
N ILE A 81 9.19 1.14 -4.54
CA ILE A 81 8.22 1.42 -5.62
C ILE A 81 7.17 2.37 -5.09
N THR A 82 7.06 3.56 -5.67
CA THR A 82 5.95 4.49 -5.47
C THR A 82 4.86 4.18 -6.49
N ILE A 83 3.65 3.92 -6.01
CA ILE A 83 2.46 3.79 -6.84
C ILE A 83 1.82 5.16 -6.96
N VAL A 84 1.65 5.59 -8.20
CA VAL A 84 1.17 6.92 -8.60
C VAL A 84 -0.17 6.75 -9.29
N VAL A 85 -1.18 7.47 -8.82
CA VAL A 85 -2.42 7.66 -9.59
C VAL A 85 -2.08 8.58 -10.75
N ASP A 86 -2.33 8.13 -11.98
CA ASP A 86 -1.85 8.75 -13.21
C ASP A 86 -3.01 9.01 -14.18
N PHE A 87 -3.65 10.16 -13.99
CA PHE A 87 -4.64 10.71 -14.92
C PHE A 87 -4.01 11.57 -16.01
N ASN A 88 -2.69 11.74 -16.00
CA ASN A 88 -1.96 12.38 -17.10
C ASN A 88 -2.03 11.48 -18.35
N ARG A 89 -1.82 10.17 -18.19
CA ARG A 89 -1.99 9.17 -19.27
C ARG A 89 -3.39 9.21 -19.89
N THR A 90 -4.41 9.13 -19.06
CA THR A 90 -5.80 9.07 -19.53
C THR A 90 -6.25 10.43 -20.08
N SER A 91 -5.77 11.55 -19.53
CA SER A 91 -6.05 12.88 -20.08
C SER A 91 -5.53 13.01 -21.50
N PHE A 92 -4.32 12.50 -21.78
CA PHE A 92 -3.78 12.49 -23.14
C PHE A 92 -4.60 11.57 -24.05
N ALA A 93 -5.04 10.40 -23.57
CA ALA A 93 -5.88 9.50 -24.34
C ALA A 93 -7.24 10.13 -24.70
N VAL A 94 -7.87 10.85 -23.75
CA VAL A 94 -9.13 11.58 -23.98
C VAL A 94 -8.92 12.74 -24.96
N GLU A 95 -7.78 13.43 -24.88
CA GLU A 95 -7.40 14.47 -25.86
C GLU A 95 -7.26 13.91 -27.28
N GLN A 96 -6.75 12.68 -27.44
CA GLN A 96 -6.67 12.04 -28.78
C GLN A 96 -8.05 11.76 -29.38
N ALA A 97 -9.10 11.74 -28.56
CA ALA A 97 -10.48 11.66 -29.01
C ALA A 97 -11.13 13.04 -29.25
N GLY A 98 -10.39 14.14 -29.08
CA GLY A 98 -10.89 15.51 -29.22
C GLY A 98 -11.69 16.01 -28.01
N GLU A 99 -11.60 15.32 -26.86
CA GLU A 99 -12.39 15.59 -25.67
C GLU A 99 -11.53 16.08 -24.50
N ILE A 100 -12.18 16.57 -23.45
CA ILE A 100 -11.50 17.03 -22.22
C ILE A 100 -11.88 16.12 -21.05
N GLN A 101 -10.86 15.53 -20.42
CA GLN A 101 -11.08 14.68 -19.25
C GLN A 101 -11.66 15.48 -18.07
N GLN A 102 -12.79 15.01 -17.55
CA GLN A 102 -13.49 15.59 -16.39
C GLN A 102 -13.30 14.80 -15.10
N ILE A 103 -13.00 13.49 -15.20
CA ILE A 103 -13.03 12.58 -14.04
C ILE A 103 -12.04 12.98 -12.93
N ASP A 104 -10.90 13.60 -13.27
CA ASP A 104 -9.94 14.15 -12.29
C ASP A 104 -10.51 15.31 -11.44
N LYS A 105 -11.71 15.81 -11.78
CA LYS A 105 -12.42 16.87 -11.05
C LYS A 105 -13.60 16.35 -10.22
N SER A 106 -13.62 15.06 -9.91
CA SER A 106 -14.68 14.41 -9.13
C SER A 106 -14.13 13.55 -8.00
N ALA A 107 -14.94 13.27 -6.98
CA ALA A 107 -14.62 12.25 -5.98
C ALA A 107 -14.41 10.88 -6.62
N GLU A 108 -15.17 10.55 -7.66
CA GLU A 108 -15.05 9.30 -8.41
C GLU A 108 -13.64 9.12 -9.00
N GLY A 109 -13.03 10.16 -9.56
CA GLY A 109 -11.65 10.06 -10.08
C GLY A 109 -10.63 9.67 -9.02
N VAL A 110 -10.74 10.25 -7.83
CA VAL A 110 -9.87 9.89 -6.69
C VAL A 110 -10.12 8.45 -6.25
N LEU A 111 -11.39 8.01 -6.18
CA LEU A 111 -11.76 6.65 -5.80
C LEU A 111 -11.26 5.61 -6.80
N VAL A 112 -11.48 5.81 -8.11
CA VAL A 112 -11.00 4.92 -9.17
C VAL A 112 -9.49 4.76 -9.12
N GLY A 113 -8.76 5.88 -9.01
CA GLY A 113 -7.30 5.84 -8.88
C GLY A 113 -6.83 5.11 -7.62
N ALA A 114 -7.50 5.34 -6.49
CA ALA A 114 -7.14 4.71 -5.22
C ALA A 114 -7.39 3.20 -5.19
N VAL A 115 -8.49 2.75 -5.78
CA VAL A 115 -8.82 1.31 -5.90
C VAL A 115 -7.79 0.61 -6.77
N ASP A 116 -7.51 1.15 -7.96
CA ASP A 116 -6.51 0.57 -8.87
C ASP A 116 -5.11 0.53 -8.23
N ALA A 117 -4.72 1.56 -7.47
CA ALA A 117 -3.47 1.56 -6.73
C ALA A 117 -3.40 0.46 -5.66
N GLY A 118 -4.51 0.19 -4.97
CA GLY A 118 -4.61 -0.91 -4.01
C GLY A 118 -4.45 -2.28 -4.67
N ILE A 119 -5.05 -2.48 -5.84
CA ILE A 119 -4.89 -3.68 -6.67
C ILE A 119 -3.41 -3.86 -7.05
N MET A 120 -2.77 -2.80 -7.55
CA MET A 120 -1.37 -2.82 -7.98
C MET A 120 -0.43 -3.10 -6.81
N LEU A 121 -0.65 -2.46 -5.65
CA LEU A 121 0.12 -2.72 -4.44
C LEU A 121 0.09 -4.20 -4.06
N ASN A 122 -1.11 -4.80 -4.02
CA ASN A 122 -1.26 -6.20 -3.65
C ASN A 122 -0.57 -7.13 -4.67
N ALA A 123 -0.72 -6.85 -5.96
CA ALA A 123 -0.09 -7.64 -7.02
C ALA A 123 1.45 -7.61 -6.97
N ILE A 124 2.03 -6.42 -6.73
CA ILE A 124 3.47 -6.25 -6.53
C ILE A 124 3.94 -7.07 -5.34
N GLN A 125 3.24 -6.97 -4.20
CA GLN A 125 3.64 -7.66 -2.97
C GLN A 125 3.54 -9.18 -3.10
N ILE A 126 2.44 -9.68 -3.67
CA ILE A 126 2.27 -11.12 -3.94
C ILE A 126 3.36 -11.64 -4.88
N SER A 127 3.64 -10.91 -5.97
CA SER A 127 4.67 -11.31 -6.93
C SER A 127 6.04 -11.37 -6.28
N ALA A 128 6.39 -10.34 -5.49
CA ALA A 128 7.68 -10.28 -4.80
C ALA A 128 7.82 -11.38 -3.73
N GLU A 129 6.78 -11.61 -2.93
CA GLU A 129 6.76 -12.68 -1.93
C GLU A 129 6.86 -14.07 -2.57
N SER A 130 6.25 -14.28 -3.74
CA SER A 130 6.36 -15.56 -4.47
C SER A 130 7.79 -15.87 -4.94
N LEU A 131 8.61 -14.83 -5.09
CA LEU A 131 10.03 -14.93 -5.44
C LEU A 131 10.95 -14.96 -4.20
N GLY A 132 10.38 -15.00 -2.99
CA GLY A 132 11.11 -15.08 -1.73
C GLY A 132 11.51 -13.73 -1.12
N TYR A 133 11.02 -12.61 -1.65
CA TYR A 133 11.28 -11.28 -1.08
C TYR A 133 10.29 -10.91 0.03
N GLY A 134 10.73 -10.07 0.95
CA GLY A 134 9.88 -9.39 1.90
C GLY A 134 9.39 -8.05 1.38
N THR A 135 8.19 -7.64 1.78
CA THR A 135 7.62 -6.34 1.42
C THR A 135 6.91 -5.66 2.59
N THR A 136 6.80 -4.33 2.53
CA THR A 136 5.93 -3.54 3.41
C THR A 136 5.31 -2.39 2.64
N ALA A 137 4.00 -2.19 2.80
CA ALA A 137 3.29 -1.03 2.27
C ALA A 137 3.61 0.24 3.08
N ILE A 138 3.85 1.35 2.39
CA ILE A 138 4.30 2.62 2.96
C ILE A 138 3.29 3.70 2.60
N GLY A 139 2.28 3.89 3.45
CA GLY A 139 1.32 4.99 3.30
C GLY A 139 1.92 6.37 3.57
N ALA A 140 3.09 6.42 4.24
CA ALA A 140 3.78 7.65 4.59
C ALA A 140 4.42 8.38 3.40
N VAL A 141 4.33 7.83 2.18
CA VAL A 141 4.61 8.62 0.97
C VAL A 141 3.72 9.88 0.88
N ARG A 142 2.58 9.86 1.59
CA ARG A 142 1.64 10.98 1.72
C ARG A 142 1.93 11.91 2.90
N ASN A 143 3.01 11.68 3.64
CA ASN A 143 3.38 12.53 4.78
C ASN A 143 3.82 13.92 4.31
N ASP A 144 4.66 13.97 3.28
CA ASP A 144 5.01 15.19 2.55
C ASP A 144 4.88 14.93 1.04
N PRO A 145 3.65 15.01 0.50
CA PRO A 145 3.39 14.61 -0.88
C PRO A 145 4.01 15.59 -1.89
N GLU A 146 4.19 16.86 -1.52
CA GLU A 146 4.86 17.87 -2.35
C GLU A 146 6.33 17.50 -2.56
N ALA A 147 7.07 17.23 -1.48
CA ALA A 147 8.44 16.75 -1.56
C ALA A 147 8.57 15.43 -2.36
N MET A 148 7.58 14.53 -2.25
CA MET A 148 7.56 13.30 -3.04
C MET A 148 7.32 13.56 -4.54
N ILE A 149 6.43 14.49 -4.89
CA ILE A 149 6.17 14.92 -6.26
C ILE A 149 7.43 15.52 -6.88
N GLU A 150 8.10 16.43 -6.16
CA GLU A 150 9.36 17.04 -6.59
C GLU A 150 10.45 15.98 -6.80
N LEU A 151 10.67 15.10 -5.81
CA LEU A 151 11.71 14.07 -5.87
C LEU A 151 11.55 13.12 -7.07
N LEU A 152 10.31 12.82 -7.43
CA LEU A 152 9.97 11.90 -8.51
C LEU A 152 9.67 12.61 -9.83
N ASN A 153 9.72 13.94 -9.87
CA ASN A 153 9.36 14.79 -11.01
C ASN A 153 7.97 14.45 -11.57
N LEU A 154 6.97 14.32 -10.70
CA LEU A 154 5.62 13.95 -11.12
C LEU A 154 4.91 15.14 -11.80
N PRO A 155 4.36 14.98 -13.01
CA PRO A 155 3.63 16.06 -13.68
C PRO A 155 2.26 16.27 -13.04
N THR A 156 1.58 17.36 -13.42
CA THR A 156 0.15 17.55 -13.06
C THR A 156 -0.71 16.37 -13.53
N LYS A 157 -1.90 16.22 -12.95
CA LYS A 157 -2.81 15.07 -13.10
C LYS A 157 -2.22 13.75 -12.61
N THR A 158 -1.22 13.80 -11.73
CA THR A 158 -0.69 12.62 -11.05
C THR A 158 -0.53 12.88 -9.55
N PHE A 159 -0.59 11.84 -8.70
CA PHE A 159 -0.18 11.99 -7.30
C PHE A 159 0.30 10.67 -6.69
N PRO A 160 1.26 10.68 -5.75
CA PRO A 160 1.69 9.49 -5.05
C PRO A 160 0.63 9.08 -4.02
N ILE A 161 0.20 7.81 -4.05
CA ILE A 161 -0.82 7.34 -3.11
C ILE A 161 -0.27 6.34 -2.11
N VAL A 162 0.59 5.40 -2.50
CA VAL A 162 1.20 4.43 -1.59
C VAL A 162 2.52 3.94 -2.15
N GLY A 163 3.50 3.64 -1.28
CA GLY A 163 4.74 2.99 -1.66
C GLY A 163 4.80 1.53 -1.22
N THR A 164 5.76 0.78 -1.73
CA THR A 164 6.15 -0.52 -1.15
C THR A 164 7.65 -0.69 -1.18
N THR A 165 8.18 -1.26 -0.11
CA THR A 165 9.57 -1.75 -0.04
C THR A 165 9.64 -3.17 -0.58
N ILE A 166 10.79 -3.52 -1.17
CA ILE A 166 11.14 -4.89 -1.54
C ILE A 166 12.60 -5.15 -1.16
N GLY A 167 12.85 -6.30 -0.54
CA GLY A 167 14.19 -6.76 -0.22
C GLY A 167 14.18 -8.14 0.42
N PHE A 168 15.35 -8.72 0.64
CA PHE A 168 15.45 -9.99 1.37
C PHE A 168 15.19 -9.77 2.86
N ALA A 169 14.19 -10.47 3.40
CA ALA A 169 13.89 -10.43 4.82
C ALA A 169 15.06 -10.98 5.65
N THR A 170 15.33 -10.37 6.80
CA THR A 170 16.16 -11.02 7.82
C THR A 170 15.45 -12.28 8.34
N LYS A 171 16.21 -13.19 8.96
CA LYS A 171 15.65 -14.42 9.55
C LYS A 171 14.59 -14.06 10.59
N GLU A 172 14.91 -13.10 11.44
CA GLU A 172 14.05 -12.60 12.52
C GLU A 172 12.74 -12.03 11.97
N ALA A 173 12.79 -11.24 10.89
CA ALA A 173 11.59 -10.69 10.28
C ALA A 173 10.72 -11.76 9.60
N LYS A 174 11.34 -12.80 9.02
CA LYS A 174 10.62 -13.92 8.40
C LYS A 174 9.90 -14.78 9.45
N GLU A 175 10.60 -15.05 10.56
CA GLU A 175 10.11 -15.87 11.68
C GLU A 175 9.15 -15.10 12.61
N ALA A 176 9.02 -13.78 12.44
CA ALA A 176 8.12 -12.96 13.24
C ALA A 176 6.69 -13.53 13.28
N PRO A 177 6.04 -13.56 14.45
CA PRO A 177 4.71 -14.15 14.61
C PRO A 177 3.66 -13.45 13.73
N LEU A 178 2.68 -14.21 13.25
CA LEU A 178 1.60 -13.69 12.41
C LEU A 178 0.56 -12.99 13.29
N LYS A 179 0.40 -11.68 13.10
CA LYS A 179 -0.62 -10.90 13.83
C LYS A 179 -2.03 -11.43 13.53
N PRO A 180 -2.92 -11.56 14.54
CA PRO A 180 -4.30 -11.95 14.30
C PRO A 180 -5.05 -10.91 13.44
N ARG A 181 -6.22 -11.31 12.93
CA ARG A 181 -7.19 -10.43 12.27
C ARG A 181 -8.48 -10.40 13.08
N VAL A 182 -9.35 -9.43 12.80
CA VAL A 182 -10.71 -9.43 13.34
C VAL A 182 -11.42 -10.74 12.99
N PRO A 183 -12.34 -11.25 13.83
CA PRO A 183 -13.08 -12.48 13.56
C PRO A 183 -13.77 -12.46 12.19
N LEU A 184 -13.76 -13.58 11.48
CA LEU A 184 -14.28 -13.66 10.11
C LEU A 184 -15.75 -13.24 10.02
N GLU A 185 -16.56 -13.64 11.00
CA GLU A 185 -17.98 -13.30 11.11
C GLU A 185 -18.25 -11.81 11.36
N SER A 186 -17.23 -11.04 11.74
CA SER A 186 -17.27 -9.57 11.90
C SER A 186 -16.71 -8.81 10.69
N PHE A 187 -16.13 -9.52 9.73
CA PHE A 187 -15.48 -8.97 8.54
C PHE A 187 -16.23 -9.31 7.26
N ALA A 188 -16.72 -10.55 7.13
CA ALA A 188 -17.46 -11.05 5.98
C ALA A 188 -18.90 -11.35 6.39
N PHE A 189 -19.85 -10.65 5.76
CA PHE A 189 -21.28 -10.83 5.99
C PHE A 189 -21.95 -11.48 4.80
N LYS A 190 -22.87 -12.39 5.09
CA LYS A 190 -23.78 -12.93 4.08
C LYS A 190 -24.95 -11.96 3.93
N ASP A 191 -25.26 -11.59 2.69
CA ASP A 191 -26.41 -10.79 2.24
C ASP A 191 -26.42 -9.32 2.72
N THR A 192 -26.32 -9.05 4.01
CA THR A 192 -26.46 -7.70 4.58
C THR A 192 -25.40 -7.39 5.64
N TYR A 193 -25.02 -6.11 5.74
CA TYR A 193 -24.13 -5.63 6.80
C TYR A 193 -24.70 -5.89 8.21
N ASN A 194 -23.83 -6.22 9.16
CA ASN A 194 -24.25 -6.47 10.55
C ASN A 194 -23.45 -5.62 11.55
N ASP A 195 -24.04 -4.50 11.95
CA ASP A 195 -23.44 -3.54 12.90
C ASP A 195 -23.06 -4.18 14.25
N LYS A 196 -23.92 -5.05 14.79
CA LYS A 196 -23.65 -5.72 16.06
C LYS A 196 -22.42 -6.62 15.97
N LYS A 197 -22.30 -7.43 14.91
CA LYS A 197 -21.15 -8.34 14.71
C LYS A 197 -19.85 -7.57 14.53
N VAL A 198 -19.86 -6.41 13.88
CA VAL A 198 -18.66 -5.54 13.79
C VAL A 198 -18.22 -5.08 15.18
N LYS A 199 -19.15 -4.55 15.98
CA LYS A 199 -18.84 -4.06 17.33
C LYS A 199 -18.37 -5.19 18.25
N ASP A 200 -19.02 -6.34 18.22
CA ASP A 200 -18.59 -7.53 18.96
C ASP A 200 -17.20 -8.01 18.50
N GLY A 201 -16.94 -7.97 17.18
CA GLY A 201 -15.66 -8.32 16.58
C GLY A 201 -14.51 -7.43 17.04
N VAL A 202 -14.75 -6.12 17.24
CA VAL A 202 -13.76 -5.20 17.82
C VAL A 202 -13.40 -5.60 19.25
N LEU A 203 -14.39 -5.90 20.09
CA LEU A 203 -14.15 -6.31 21.48
C LEU A 203 -13.39 -7.64 21.55
N LYS A 204 -13.73 -8.58 20.67
CA LYS A 204 -13.01 -9.86 20.56
C LYS A 204 -11.57 -9.67 20.07
N TYR A 205 -11.38 -8.86 19.03
CA TYR A 205 -10.06 -8.61 18.46
C TYR A 205 -9.13 -7.89 19.46
N GLU A 206 -9.66 -6.99 20.29
CA GLU A 206 -8.90 -6.35 21.37
C GLU A 206 -8.33 -7.40 22.36
N GLN A 207 -9.14 -8.41 22.72
CA GLN A 207 -8.71 -9.53 23.57
C GLN A 207 -7.66 -10.41 22.87
N ASP A 208 -7.90 -10.75 21.60
CA ASP A 208 -6.99 -11.60 20.82
C ASP A 208 -5.63 -10.91 20.59
N MET A 209 -5.63 -9.60 20.34
CA MET A 209 -4.41 -8.79 20.25
C MET A 209 -3.69 -8.67 21.59
N LYS A 210 -4.40 -8.59 22.72
CA LYS A 210 -3.78 -8.63 24.05
C LYS A 210 -3.07 -9.96 24.26
N LYS A 211 -3.76 -11.08 24.07
CA LYS A 211 -3.18 -12.43 24.18
C LYS A 211 -1.97 -12.60 23.28
N TYR A 212 -2.08 -12.18 22.01
CA TYR A 212 -0.97 -12.22 21.05
C TYR A 212 0.25 -11.43 21.54
N ARG A 213 0.06 -10.23 22.12
CA ARG A 213 1.19 -9.43 22.63
C ARG A 213 1.87 -10.13 23.81
N GLU A 214 1.10 -10.64 24.76
CA GLU A 214 1.62 -11.36 25.93
C GLU A 214 2.40 -12.62 25.52
N GLU A 215 1.84 -13.45 24.63
CA GLU A 215 2.48 -14.69 24.15
C GLU A 215 3.78 -14.45 23.37
N ASN A 216 3.95 -13.27 22.78
CA ASN A 216 5.10 -12.92 21.93
C ASN A 216 6.01 -11.86 22.56
N ASN A 217 5.84 -11.54 23.85
CA ASN A 217 6.61 -10.52 24.57
C ASN A 217 6.58 -9.13 23.89
N MET A 218 5.42 -8.73 23.36
CA MET A 218 5.20 -7.48 22.64
C MET A 218 4.36 -6.46 23.44
N ASP A 219 4.46 -6.48 24.77
CA ASP A 219 3.64 -5.62 25.65
C ASP A 219 3.92 -4.12 25.52
N TYR A 220 5.07 -3.76 24.92
CA TYR A 220 5.40 -2.38 24.55
C TYR A 220 4.48 -1.82 23.44
N LEU A 221 3.77 -2.67 22.70
CA LEU A 221 2.79 -2.23 21.71
C LEU A 221 1.47 -1.84 22.37
N GLN A 222 0.83 -0.79 21.85
CA GLN A 222 -0.52 -0.40 22.27
C GLN A 222 -1.57 -1.46 21.88
N SER A 223 -2.69 -1.46 22.60
CA SER A 223 -3.86 -2.26 22.22
C SER A 223 -4.48 -1.80 20.90
N TYR A 224 -5.33 -2.60 20.28
CA TYR A 224 -5.94 -2.25 19.00
C TYR A 224 -6.79 -0.97 19.11
N CYS A 225 -7.63 -0.87 20.14
CA CYS A 225 -8.45 0.31 20.37
C CYS A 225 -7.60 1.56 20.63
N THR A 226 -6.57 1.44 21.47
CA THR A 226 -5.67 2.57 21.82
C THR A 226 -4.84 3.02 20.62
N GLN A 227 -4.32 2.07 19.83
CA GLN A 227 -3.53 2.36 18.63
C GLN A 227 -4.39 3.08 17.58
N THR A 228 -5.60 2.55 17.34
CA THR A 228 -6.56 3.15 16.40
C THR A 228 -6.92 4.56 16.83
N ALA A 229 -7.26 4.76 18.11
CA ALA A 229 -7.58 6.09 18.65
C ALA A 229 -6.39 7.05 18.53
N THR A 230 -5.15 6.59 18.76
CA THR A 230 -3.95 7.43 18.66
C THR A 230 -3.79 8.04 17.27
N TYR A 231 -4.02 7.26 16.21
CA TYR A 231 -3.89 7.73 14.84
C TYR A 231 -5.16 8.44 14.33
N TYR A 232 -6.34 7.86 14.53
CA TYR A 232 -7.56 8.30 13.84
C TYR A 232 -8.40 9.32 14.60
N LYS A 233 -8.05 9.67 15.85
CA LYS A 233 -8.63 10.87 16.49
C LYS A 233 -8.19 12.18 15.83
N ASN A 234 -7.17 12.12 14.96
CA ASN A 234 -6.59 13.27 14.27
C ASN A 234 -6.53 13.03 12.77
N ILE A 235 -6.69 14.09 11.98
CA ILE A 235 -6.23 14.11 10.59
C ILE A 235 -4.71 14.34 10.64
N TYR A 236 -3.94 13.26 10.50
CA TYR A 236 -2.49 13.29 10.66
C TYR A 236 -1.75 13.71 9.39
N PHE A 237 -2.31 13.49 8.20
CA PHE A 237 -1.82 14.07 6.94
C PHE A 237 -2.76 15.18 6.46
N ARG A 238 -2.42 16.43 6.81
CA ARG A 238 -3.31 17.60 6.60
C ARG A 238 -3.15 18.29 5.25
N LYS A 239 -2.09 17.97 4.50
CA LYS A 239 -1.76 18.61 3.22
C LYS A 239 -2.36 17.91 2.00
N ILE A 240 -3.12 16.83 2.17
CA ILE A 240 -3.58 15.98 1.05
C ILE A 240 -4.48 16.74 0.09
N THR A 241 -5.52 17.41 0.58
CA THR A 241 -6.45 18.18 -0.27
C THR A 241 -5.72 19.23 -1.10
N GLN A 242 -4.92 20.08 -0.44
CA GLN A 242 -4.14 21.12 -1.13
C GLN A 242 -3.18 20.53 -2.16
N ASN A 243 -2.52 19.41 -1.84
CA ASN A 243 -1.59 18.78 -2.78
C ASN A 243 -2.31 18.20 -4.01
N TYR A 244 -3.47 17.58 -3.81
CA TYR A 244 -4.28 17.06 -4.91
C TYR A 244 -4.78 18.21 -5.79
N GLU A 245 -5.23 19.32 -5.20
CA GLU A 245 -5.58 20.54 -5.93
C GLU A 245 -4.43 21.11 -6.76
N ASN A 246 -3.22 21.17 -6.18
CA ASN A 246 -2.01 21.60 -6.90
C ASN A 246 -1.66 20.67 -8.07
N GLN A 247 -1.93 19.38 -7.93
CA GLN A 247 -1.80 18.39 -9.01
C GLN A 247 -2.99 18.42 -9.98
N GLY A 248 -3.91 19.38 -9.85
CA GLY A 248 -5.03 19.55 -10.75
C GLY A 248 -6.20 18.62 -10.48
N PHE A 249 -6.33 18.04 -9.29
CA PHE A 249 -7.55 17.34 -8.89
C PHE A 249 -8.54 18.29 -8.23
N ALA A 250 -9.82 17.97 -8.28
CA ALA A 250 -10.85 18.75 -7.58
C ALA A 250 -12.04 17.85 -7.22
N PHE A 251 -12.91 18.32 -6.34
CA PHE A 251 -14.20 17.69 -6.03
C PHE A 251 -15.31 18.65 -6.44
N LYS A 252 -15.77 18.55 -7.71
CA LYS A 252 -16.78 19.42 -8.30
C LYS A 252 -18.16 18.77 -8.44
N ASP A 253 -18.28 17.51 -8.03
CA ASP A 253 -19.50 16.71 -8.00
C ASP A 253 -20.28 16.85 -6.69
#